data_AF-A0AAN0MB01-F1
#
_entry.id   AF-A0AAN0MB01-F1
#
_cell.length_a   1.000
_cell.length_b   1.000
_cell.length_c   1.000
_cell.angle_alpha   90.00
_cell.angle_beta   90.00
_cell.angle_gamma   90.00
#
_symmetry.space_group_name_H-M   'P 1'
#
loop_
_entity.id
_entity.type
_entity.pdbx_description
1 polymer ?
#
loop_
_entity_poly.entity_id
_entity_poly.type
_entity_poly.pdbx_seq_one_letter_code
_entity_poly.pdbx_strand_id
1 'polypeptide(L)'
;MVNYLKDHGAQFRYGVNVENVEFDLSDSRKVAKKIVAYDKAGNDISIDLTEDDFLFITNGSMTEGSGYGDDDTPAPFETEAKGVWTLWKNIAAQSPEFGRPEKFCSDPEKSNWESCTVTCHDERVPKYIEAITKRSPYGGKVVTGGIVSAVDSSWLMSRTINRQGQYIGQPENDVVVWVYGLFSDVPGDFIKKPIRDCTGKEITKEWLYHIGVPVYDIDELAESCTAVPVMMPFITSQFMPRATGDRPYVVPKNSVNFAFLGQFAETLDDPGRDTVFTIEYSGRTAMEAVYVLAGVEKGVP
;
A
#
# COMPACT_ATOMS: atom_id res chain seq x y z
N MET A 1 -16.55 6.88 4.13
CA MET A 1 -15.74 7.42 5.25
C MET A 1 -15.54 8.92 5.14
N VAL A 2 -14.89 9.44 4.09
CA VAL A 2 -14.64 10.90 3.95
C VAL A 2 -15.93 11.74 4.06
N ASN A 3 -16.98 11.40 3.30
CA ASN A 3 -18.25 12.14 3.38
C ASN A 3 -18.83 12.16 4.79
N TYR A 4 -18.93 10.97 5.44
CA TYR A 4 -19.36 10.86 6.84
C TYR A 4 -18.55 11.77 7.77
N LEU A 5 -17.22 11.78 7.66
CA LEU A 5 -16.36 12.62 8.50
C LEU A 5 -16.59 14.12 8.24
N LYS A 6 -16.70 14.54 6.98
CA LYS A 6 -17.01 15.93 6.61
C LYS A 6 -18.37 16.37 7.13
N ASP A 7 -19.38 15.53 7.01
CA ASP A 7 -20.75 15.79 7.48
C ASP A 7 -20.81 15.95 9.01
N HIS A 8 -19.85 15.38 9.74
CA HIS A 8 -19.69 15.52 11.19
C HIS A 8 -18.62 16.55 11.59
N GLY A 9 -18.20 17.42 10.67
CA GLY A 9 -17.34 18.57 10.95
C GLY A 9 -15.83 18.26 11.03
N ALA A 10 -15.38 17.07 10.63
CA ALA A 10 -13.95 16.75 10.59
C ALA A 10 -13.22 17.66 9.59
N GLN A 11 -12.06 18.16 10.02
CA GLN A 11 -11.22 19.06 9.21
C GLN A 11 -10.15 18.27 8.46
N PHE A 12 -10.06 18.47 7.15
CA PHE A 12 -9.05 17.84 6.30
C PHE A 12 -8.03 18.87 5.85
N ARG A 13 -6.76 18.65 6.17
CA ARG A 13 -5.63 19.47 5.73
C ARG A 13 -4.77 18.67 4.76
N TYR A 14 -4.67 19.13 3.51
CA TYR A 14 -3.85 18.51 2.47
C TYR A 14 -2.61 19.34 2.20
N GLY A 15 -1.57 18.73 1.64
CA GLY A 15 -0.32 19.42 1.35
C GLY A 15 0.45 19.83 2.60
N VAL A 16 0.27 19.06 3.68
CA VAL A 16 1.02 19.18 4.93
C VAL A 16 1.98 18.01 5.01
N ASN A 17 3.26 18.29 5.19
CA ASN A 17 4.29 17.29 5.45
C ASN A 17 4.61 17.29 6.95
N VAL A 18 4.39 16.18 7.63
CA VAL A 18 4.75 16.03 9.05
C VAL A 18 6.11 15.31 9.10
N GLU A 19 7.12 16.00 9.62
CA GLU A 19 8.49 15.47 9.64
C GLU A 19 8.88 14.87 10.98
N ASN A 20 8.27 15.31 12.07
CA ASN A 20 8.53 14.78 13.40
C ASN A 20 7.34 14.98 14.34
N VAL A 21 7.36 14.25 15.45
CA VAL A 21 6.58 14.54 16.65
C VAL A 21 7.56 14.62 17.81
N GLU A 22 7.54 15.73 18.55
CA GLU A 22 8.39 15.89 19.73
C GLU A 22 7.64 15.36 20.96
N PHE A 23 8.32 14.57 21.78
CA PHE A 23 7.75 13.98 22.99
C PHE A 23 8.48 14.45 24.25
N ASP A 24 7.71 14.63 25.32
CA ASP A 24 8.22 14.70 26.69
C ASP A 24 8.17 13.28 27.29
N LEU A 25 9.35 12.74 27.61
CA LEU A 25 9.54 11.34 27.96
C LEU A 25 10.18 11.19 29.34
N SER A 26 9.53 10.36 30.17
CA SER A 26 10.04 9.90 31.46
C SER A 26 9.64 8.44 31.69
N ASP A 27 10.23 7.80 32.69
CA ASP A 27 9.96 6.39 33.00
C ASP A 27 8.48 6.12 33.31
N SER A 28 7.78 7.11 33.87
CA SER A 28 6.37 7.00 34.27
C SER A 28 5.39 7.64 33.29
N ARG A 29 5.86 8.33 32.25
CA ARG A 29 5.01 9.19 31.43
C ARG A 29 5.59 9.54 30.07
N LYS A 30 4.79 9.42 29.01
CA LYS A 30 5.14 9.80 27.64
C LYS A 30 4.04 10.69 27.05
N VAL A 31 4.36 11.91 26.66
CA VAL A 31 3.41 12.90 26.14
C VAL A 31 3.90 13.45 24.82
N ALA A 32 3.07 13.43 23.77
CA ALA A 32 3.34 14.18 22.54
C ALA A 32 3.14 15.67 22.80
N LYS A 33 4.15 16.48 22.53
CA LYS A 33 4.19 17.92 22.82
C LYS A 33 4.06 18.80 21.61
N LYS A 34 4.50 18.34 20.44
CA LYS A 34 4.48 19.14 19.22
C LYS A 34 4.48 18.27 17.98
N ILE A 35 3.68 18.62 16.99
CA ILE A 35 3.77 18.11 15.61
C ILE A 35 4.65 19.09 14.84
N VAL A 36 5.78 18.61 14.32
CA VAL A 36 6.66 19.40 13.44
C VAL A 36 6.22 19.20 12.01
N ALA A 37 5.69 20.25 11.39
CA ALA A 37 5.06 20.15 10.08
C ALA A 37 5.29 21.38 9.21
N TYR A 38 5.32 21.15 7.89
CA TYR A 38 5.52 22.17 6.88
C TYR A 38 4.44 22.11 5.79
N ASP A 39 4.10 23.25 5.21
CA ASP A 39 3.24 23.30 4.03
C ASP A 39 4.03 23.02 2.74
N LYS A 40 3.35 22.98 1.60
CA LYS A 40 3.99 22.77 0.27
C LYS A 40 5.02 23.82 -0.11
N ALA A 41 4.97 25.02 0.48
CA ALA A 41 5.93 26.09 0.24
C ALA A 41 7.13 26.03 1.22
N GLY A 42 7.12 25.07 2.16
CA GLY A 42 8.17 24.91 3.17
C GLY A 42 7.98 25.84 4.38
N ASN A 43 6.82 26.46 4.55
CA ASN A 43 6.55 27.28 5.73
C ASN A 43 6.27 26.37 6.93
N ASP A 44 6.86 26.71 8.08
CA ASP A 44 6.58 26.04 9.34
C ASP A 44 5.12 26.29 9.77
N ILE A 45 4.39 25.19 9.93
CA ILE A 45 3.00 25.15 10.38
C ILE A 45 2.84 24.18 11.56
N SER A 46 3.90 24.04 12.35
CA SER A 46 3.94 23.17 13.52
C SER A 46 2.84 23.49 14.52
N ILE A 47 2.41 22.47 15.26
CA ILE A 47 1.27 22.54 16.17
C ILE A 47 1.74 22.06 17.54
N ASP A 48 1.68 22.93 18.54
CA ASP A 48 1.89 22.55 19.94
C ASP A 48 0.69 21.76 20.47
N LEU A 49 0.96 20.77 21.31
CA LEU A 49 -0.01 19.85 21.87
C LEU A 49 -0.03 19.92 23.40
N THR A 50 -1.24 19.90 23.92
CA THR A 50 -1.54 19.62 25.32
C THR A 50 -1.84 18.13 25.51
N GLU A 51 -2.07 17.72 26.76
CA GLU A 51 -2.40 16.33 27.06
C GLU A 51 -3.82 15.95 26.66
N ASP A 52 -4.69 16.94 26.47
CA ASP A 52 -6.05 16.75 26.00
C ASP A 52 -6.12 16.63 24.46
N ASP A 53 -5.01 16.88 23.76
CA ASP A 53 -4.91 16.77 22.31
C ASP A 53 -4.42 15.36 21.92
N PHE A 54 -5.35 14.50 21.47
CA PHE A 54 -4.99 13.15 21.03
C PHE A 54 -4.37 13.13 19.63
N LEU A 55 -3.20 12.50 19.54
CA LEU A 55 -2.42 12.35 18.32
C LEU A 55 -2.37 10.88 17.87
N PHE A 56 -2.78 10.61 16.64
CA PHE A 56 -2.77 9.28 16.05
C PHE A 56 -1.80 9.22 14.88
N ILE A 57 -0.80 8.35 14.95
CA ILE A 57 0.33 8.32 14.02
C ILE A 57 0.28 7.01 13.22
N THR A 58 0.00 7.09 11.91
CA THR A 58 0.25 5.95 11.02
C THR A 58 1.75 5.91 10.70
N ASN A 59 2.49 5.01 11.37
CA ASN A 59 3.93 4.87 11.18
C ASN A 59 4.24 3.93 10.01
N GLY A 60 5.16 4.35 9.13
CA GLY A 60 5.51 3.61 7.91
C GLY A 60 4.41 3.60 6.84
N SER A 61 4.79 3.31 5.60
CA SER A 61 3.83 3.10 4.51
C SER A 61 4.39 2.16 3.46
N MET A 62 3.53 1.28 2.99
CA MET A 62 3.82 0.30 1.93
C MET A 62 3.87 0.95 0.55
N THR A 63 3.25 2.13 0.40
CA THR A 63 3.11 2.84 -0.88
C THR A 63 3.97 4.11 -0.94
N GLU A 64 4.76 4.40 0.09
CA GLU A 64 5.73 5.49 0.03
C GLU A 64 6.73 5.23 -1.10
N GLY A 65 7.11 6.28 -1.84
CA GLY A 65 8.02 6.15 -2.97
C GLY A 65 7.45 5.35 -4.17
N SER A 66 6.13 5.22 -4.30
CA SER A 66 5.54 4.60 -5.50
C SER A 66 5.89 5.40 -6.76
N GLY A 67 6.56 4.77 -7.71
CA GLY A 67 6.78 5.29 -9.05
C GLY A 67 5.70 4.83 -10.02
N TYR A 68 5.29 5.69 -10.94
CA TYR A 68 4.29 5.37 -11.97
C TYR A 68 4.92 5.52 -13.35
N GLY A 69 4.70 4.53 -14.20
CA GLY A 69 5.02 4.59 -15.62
C GLY A 69 3.75 4.69 -16.46
N ASP A 70 3.87 4.35 -17.74
CA ASP A 70 2.77 4.29 -18.71
C ASP A 70 3.05 3.18 -19.74
N ASP A 71 2.32 3.19 -20.86
CA ASP A 71 2.47 2.20 -21.93
C ASP A 71 3.90 2.12 -22.47
N ASP A 72 4.64 3.23 -22.47
CA ASP A 72 5.93 3.38 -23.14
C ASP A 72 7.09 3.72 -22.18
N THR A 73 6.78 3.97 -20.90
CA THR A 73 7.75 4.35 -19.87
C THR A 73 7.65 3.40 -18.68
N PRO A 74 8.75 2.74 -18.25
CA PRO A 74 8.75 1.93 -17.03
C PRO A 74 8.49 2.79 -15.78
N ALA A 75 7.92 2.19 -14.74
CA ALA A 75 7.77 2.87 -13.46
C ALA A 75 9.13 3.02 -12.75
N PRO A 76 9.50 4.23 -12.26
CA PRO A 76 10.78 4.42 -11.59
C PRO A 76 10.81 3.68 -10.23
N PHE A 77 11.95 3.05 -9.93
CA PHE A 77 12.17 2.35 -8.67
C PHE A 77 12.85 3.27 -7.63
N GLU A 78 12.04 4.02 -6.88
CA GLU A 78 12.52 4.98 -5.87
C GLU A 78 12.91 4.27 -4.56
N THR A 79 14.18 3.95 -4.39
CA THR A 79 14.66 3.16 -3.23
C THR A 79 14.87 3.97 -1.94
N GLU A 80 14.78 5.30 -2.01
CA GLU A 80 15.05 6.16 -0.86
C GLU A 80 13.82 6.27 0.07
N ALA A 81 13.98 5.83 1.32
CA ALA A 81 12.95 5.93 2.35
C ALA A 81 12.77 7.38 2.85
N LYS A 82 11.78 8.09 2.29
CA LYS A 82 11.41 9.48 2.60
C LYS A 82 10.08 9.56 3.35
N GLY A 83 9.59 10.79 3.57
CA GLY A 83 8.24 11.09 4.04
C GLY A 83 7.92 10.38 5.34
N VAL A 84 6.96 9.46 5.31
CA VAL A 84 6.52 8.75 6.52
C VAL A 84 7.62 7.89 7.16
N TRP A 85 8.59 7.41 6.37
CA TRP A 85 9.74 6.69 6.91
C TRP A 85 10.69 7.63 7.65
N THR A 86 10.86 8.86 7.16
CA THR A 86 11.62 9.91 7.86
C THR A 86 10.92 10.30 9.16
N LEU A 87 9.59 10.49 9.13
CA LEU A 87 8.77 10.72 10.32
C LEU A 87 8.99 9.62 11.36
N TRP A 88 8.85 8.35 10.97
CA TRP A 88 9.01 7.25 11.91
C TRP A 88 10.44 7.15 12.45
N LYS A 89 11.48 7.37 11.62
CA LYS A 89 12.88 7.41 12.08
C LYS A 89 13.11 8.51 13.12
N ASN A 90 12.58 9.71 12.90
CA ASN A 90 12.70 10.82 13.84
C ASN A 90 11.99 10.55 15.17
N ILE A 91 10.84 9.88 15.13
CA ILE A 91 10.11 9.43 16.32
C ILE A 91 10.92 8.32 17.04
N ALA A 92 11.36 7.29 16.32
CA ALA A 92 12.10 6.15 16.87
C ALA A 92 13.43 6.55 17.53
N ALA A 93 14.07 7.62 17.05
CA ALA A 93 15.28 8.17 17.66
C ALA A 93 15.06 8.70 19.10
N GLN A 94 13.82 9.05 19.47
CA GLN A 94 13.50 9.60 20.80
C GLN A 94 13.24 8.51 21.84
N SER A 95 12.80 7.31 21.42
CA SER A 95 12.60 6.17 22.34
C SER A 95 12.70 4.82 21.62
N PRO A 96 13.42 3.83 22.19
CA PRO A 96 13.45 2.48 21.63
C PRO A 96 12.09 1.77 21.69
N GLU A 97 11.13 2.27 22.50
CA GLU A 97 9.76 1.75 22.53
C GLU A 97 8.93 2.17 21.31
N PHE A 98 9.42 3.12 20.51
CA PHE A 98 8.73 3.62 19.32
C PHE A 98 9.06 2.84 18.03
N GLY A 99 9.73 1.69 18.18
CA GLY A 99 10.01 0.76 17.10
C GLY A 99 11.34 1.00 16.39
N ARG A 100 11.57 0.24 15.31
CA ARG A 100 12.80 0.21 14.52
C ARG A 100 12.47 0.26 13.02
N PRO A 101 12.14 1.43 12.46
CA PRO A 101 11.72 1.57 11.06
C PRO A 101 12.69 0.96 10.05
N GLU A 102 14.00 0.96 10.35
CA GLU A 102 15.06 0.42 9.52
C GLU A 102 14.89 -1.08 9.21
N LYS A 103 14.17 -1.82 10.05
CA LYS A 103 13.84 -3.23 9.79
C LYS A 103 12.91 -3.42 8.61
N PHE A 104 12.14 -2.38 8.29
CA PHE A 104 11.08 -2.44 7.28
C PHE A 104 11.43 -1.66 6.01
N CYS A 105 12.27 -0.61 6.10
CA CYS A 105 12.51 0.31 4.98
C CYS A 105 13.98 0.43 4.51
N SER A 106 14.91 -0.37 5.03
CA SER A 106 16.35 -0.24 4.66
C SER A 106 16.75 -1.01 3.41
N ASP A 107 15.96 -2.00 3.00
CA ASP A 107 16.30 -2.90 1.88
C ASP A 107 15.11 -3.03 0.91
N PRO A 108 14.89 -2.03 0.04
CA PRO A 108 13.83 -2.04 -0.96
C PRO A 108 13.89 -3.25 -1.90
N GLU A 109 15.07 -3.79 -2.19
CA GLU A 109 15.24 -4.99 -3.02
C GLU A 109 14.52 -6.22 -2.43
N LYS A 110 14.31 -6.26 -1.11
CA LYS A 110 13.57 -7.34 -0.43
C LYS A 110 12.13 -6.99 -0.05
N SER A 111 11.71 -5.75 -0.30
CA SER A 111 10.40 -5.24 0.14
C SER A 111 9.53 -4.69 -1.00
N ASN A 112 9.84 -5.07 -2.24
CA ASN A 112 9.14 -4.61 -3.43
C ASN A 112 8.40 -5.74 -4.18
N TRP A 113 7.49 -5.30 -5.06
CA TRP A 113 7.02 -6.00 -6.26
C TRP A 113 6.38 -4.96 -7.18
N GLU A 114 6.15 -5.31 -8.43
CA GLU A 114 5.53 -4.40 -9.40
C GLU A 114 4.10 -4.83 -9.73
N SER A 115 3.20 -3.84 -9.73
CA SER A 115 1.84 -3.98 -10.25
C SER A 115 1.72 -3.30 -11.60
N CYS A 116 0.75 -3.72 -12.40
CA CYS A 116 0.32 -3.00 -13.58
C CYS A 116 -1.21 -3.08 -13.69
N THR A 117 -1.85 -1.94 -13.94
CA THR A 117 -3.27 -1.91 -14.29
C THR A 117 -3.39 -1.85 -15.80
N VAL A 118 -3.88 -2.92 -16.40
CA VAL A 118 -4.12 -3.04 -17.85
C VAL A 118 -5.60 -2.83 -18.12
N THR A 119 -5.95 -1.85 -18.94
CA THR A 119 -7.31 -1.60 -19.41
C THR A 119 -7.43 -2.11 -20.84
N CYS A 120 -8.27 -3.12 -21.06
CA CYS A 120 -8.61 -3.61 -22.40
C CYS A 120 -9.75 -2.76 -22.96
N HIS A 121 -9.60 -2.20 -24.16
CA HIS A 121 -10.59 -1.28 -24.74
C HIS A 121 -11.60 -1.92 -25.69
N ASP A 122 -11.43 -3.21 -25.98
CA ASP A 122 -12.38 -3.99 -26.76
C ASP A 122 -12.43 -5.45 -26.27
N GLU A 123 -13.29 -6.25 -26.90
CA GLU A 123 -13.60 -7.61 -26.50
C GLU A 123 -12.53 -8.67 -26.84
N ARG A 124 -11.50 -8.34 -27.64
CA ARG A 124 -10.54 -9.35 -28.13
C ARG A 124 -9.77 -10.02 -27.00
N VAL A 125 -9.16 -9.24 -26.09
CA VAL A 125 -8.48 -9.78 -24.90
C VAL A 125 -9.47 -10.37 -23.88
N PRO A 126 -10.59 -9.70 -23.54
CA PRO A 126 -11.66 -10.25 -22.70
C PRO A 126 -12.16 -11.64 -23.09
N LYS A 127 -12.18 -12.00 -24.38
CA LYS A 127 -12.56 -13.36 -24.83
C LYS A 127 -11.62 -14.44 -24.29
N TYR A 128 -10.32 -14.17 -24.18
CA TYR A 128 -9.37 -15.10 -23.56
C TYR A 128 -9.62 -15.23 -22.05
N ILE A 129 -9.90 -14.11 -21.39
CA ILE A 129 -10.25 -14.09 -19.95
C ILE A 129 -11.51 -14.91 -19.69
N GLU A 130 -12.55 -14.74 -20.50
CA GLU A 130 -13.80 -15.51 -20.40
C GLU A 130 -13.57 -16.99 -20.72
N ALA A 131 -12.74 -17.31 -21.70
CA ALA A 131 -12.37 -18.70 -22.03
C ALA A 131 -11.67 -19.40 -20.86
N ILE A 132 -10.86 -18.70 -20.06
CA ILE A 132 -10.19 -19.25 -18.87
C ILE A 132 -11.15 -19.34 -17.69
N THR A 133 -11.83 -18.23 -17.36
CA THR A 133 -12.65 -18.10 -16.14
C THR A 133 -14.04 -18.70 -16.25
N LYS A 134 -14.50 -18.98 -17.49
CA LYS A 134 -15.87 -19.40 -17.83
C LYS A 134 -16.94 -18.39 -17.42
N ARG A 135 -16.56 -17.12 -17.27
CA ARG A 135 -17.43 -16.02 -16.85
C ARG A 135 -17.11 -14.80 -17.69
N SER A 136 -18.15 -14.18 -18.24
CA SER A 136 -18.00 -12.91 -18.94
C SER A 136 -17.50 -11.84 -17.96
N PRO A 137 -16.49 -11.02 -18.34
CA PRO A 137 -16.10 -9.86 -17.54
C PRO A 137 -17.17 -8.76 -17.55
N TYR A 138 -18.12 -8.82 -18.48
CA TYR A 138 -19.22 -7.87 -18.60
C TYR A 138 -20.41 -8.26 -17.70
N GLY A 139 -21.15 -7.25 -17.23
CA GLY A 139 -22.39 -7.43 -16.48
C GLY A 139 -22.26 -7.43 -14.94
N GLY A 140 -21.17 -6.91 -14.38
CA GLY A 140 -21.08 -6.58 -12.94
C GLY A 140 -20.94 -7.76 -11.99
N LYS A 141 -20.72 -8.97 -12.50
CA LYS A 141 -20.60 -10.20 -11.69
C LYS A 141 -19.14 -10.55 -11.45
N VAL A 142 -18.94 -11.56 -10.59
CA VAL A 142 -17.61 -12.10 -10.29
C VAL A 142 -16.98 -12.63 -11.58
N VAL A 143 -15.72 -12.28 -11.84
CA VAL A 143 -14.95 -12.78 -13.00
C VAL A 143 -13.95 -13.84 -12.51
N THR A 144 -12.75 -13.45 -12.07
CA THR A 144 -11.75 -14.42 -11.59
C THR A 144 -12.04 -14.93 -10.18
N GLY A 145 -12.70 -14.13 -9.33
CA GLY A 145 -13.00 -14.50 -7.94
C GLY A 145 -11.79 -14.44 -7.00
N GLY A 146 -10.77 -13.66 -7.38
CA GLY A 146 -9.46 -13.62 -6.74
C GLY A 146 -8.35 -13.65 -7.79
N ILE A 147 -7.10 -13.67 -7.33
CA ILE A 147 -5.96 -13.78 -8.24
C ILE A 147 -5.90 -15.17 -8.90
N VAL A 148 -5.47 -15.21 -10.16
CA VAL A 148 -5.08 -16.42 -10.87
C VAL A 148 -3.58 -16.30 -11.16
N SER A 149 -2.80 -17.28 -10.70
CA SER A 149 -1.33 -17.26 -10.80
C SER A 149 -0.85 -18.14 -11.95
N ALA A 150 0.11 -17.63 -12.73
CA ALA A 150 0.89 -18.43 -13.68
C ALA A 150 2.12 -18.98 -12.94
N VAL A 151 1.99 -20.20 -12.42
CA VAL A 151 2.99 -20.79 -11.49
C VAL A 151 4.35 -21.07 -12.13
N ASP A 152 4.37 -21.21 -13.44
CA ASP A 152 5.55 -21.44 -14.28
C ASP A 152 6.08 -20.14 -14.92
N SER A 153 5.49 -18.99 -14.62
CA SER A 153 6.03 -17.70 -15.07
C SER A 153 7.26 -17.30 -14.27
N SER A 154 8.28 -16.80 -14.97
CA SER A 154 9.55 -16.38 -14.37
C SER A 154 9.36 -15.25 -13.35
N TRP A 155 8.40 -14.35 -13.56
CA TRP A 155 8.05 -13.28 -12.61
C TRP A 155 7.18 -13.74 -11.43
N LEU A 156 6.73 -15.01 -11.41
CA LEU A 156 5.64 -15.49 -10.56
C LEU A 156 4.42 -14.55 -10.64
N MET A 157 3.99 -14.30 -11.87
CA MET A 157 2.94 -13.36 -12.21
C MET A 157 1.57 -13.88 -11.78
N SER A 158 0.76 -12.98 -11.23
CA SER A 158 -0.67 -13.23 -11.04
C SER A 158 -1.49 -12.07 -11.58
N ARG A 159 -2.75 -12.37 -11.92
CA ARG A 159 -3.72 -11.36 -12.35
C ARG A 159 -5.06 -11.54 -11.66
N THR A 160 -5.83 -10.48 -11.52
CA THR A 160 -7.23 -10.55 -11.11
C THR A 160 -8.08 -9.62 -11.96
N ILE A 161 -9.32 -10.06 -12.20
CA ILE A 161 -10.37 -9.25 -12.78
C ILE A 161 -11.51 -9.28 -11.77
N ASN A 162 -11.72 -8.15 -11.11
CA ASN A 162 -12.84 -7.96 -10.20
C ASN A 162 -14.13 -7.68 -10.99
N ARG A 163 -15.23 -7.43 -10.27
CA ARG A 163 -16.51 -7.06 -10.89
C ARG A 163 -16.34 -5.77 -11.71
N GLN A 164 -16.76 -5.77 -12.97
CA GLN A 164 -16.63 -4.61 -13.87
C GLN A 164 -17.96 -3.86 -14.03
N GLY A 165 -17.99 -2.53 -14.17
CA GLY A 165 -16.84 -1.61 -14.07
C GLY A 165 -16.33 -1.47 -12.64
N GLN A 166 -15.01 -1.47 -12.47
CA GLN A 166 -14.36 -1.31 -11.17
C GLN A 166 -14.39 0.15 -10.70
N TYR A 167 -14.40 1.09 -11.65
CA TYR A 167 -14.44 2.53 -11.38
C TYR A 167 -15.80 3.13 -11.78
N ILE A 168 -16.27 4.10 -10.99
CA ILE A 168 -17.47 4.88 -11.33
C ILE A 168 -17.16 5.68 -12.61
N GLY A 169 -17.96 5.48 -13.65
CA GLY A 169 -17.78 6.14 -14.95
C GLY A 169 -16.79 5.44 -15.88
N GLN A 170 -16.31 4.24 -15.55
CA GLN A 170 -15.57 3.39 -16.49
C GLN A 170 -16.43 3.10 -17.74
N PRO A 171 -15.89 3.24 -18.97
CA PRO A 171 -16.59 2.88 -20.19
C PRO A 171 -17.10 1.43 -20.17
N GLU A 172 -18.29 1.17 -20.71
CA GLU A 172 -18.93 -0.16 -20.64
C GLU A 172 -18.15 -1.26 -21.36
N ASN A 173 -17.40 -0.90 -22.40
CA ASN A 173 -16.56 -1.82 -23.18
C ASN A 173 -15.17 -2.03 -22.56
N ASP A 174 -14.77 -1.20 -21.59
CA ASP A 174 -13.46 -1.32 -20.97
C ASP A 174 -13.48 -2.41 -19.90
N VAL A 175 -12.46 -3.26 -19.90
CA VAL A 175 -12.21 -4.25 -18.84
C VAL A 175 -10.88 -3.94 -18.17
N VAL A 176 -10.92 -3.67 -16.86
CA VAL A 176 -9.74 -3.39 -16.04
C VAL A 176 -9.22 -4.68 -15.44
N VAL A 177 -7.97 -4.99 -15.79
CA VAL A 177 -7.20 -6.13 -15.31
C VAL A 177 -6.09 -5.60 -14.41
N TRP A 178 -5.95 -6.20 -13.24
CA TRP A 178 -4.82 -5.92 -12.37
C TRP A 178 -3.84 -7.08 -12.42
N VAL A 179 -2.59 -6.79 -12.76
CA VAL A 179 -1.50 -7.75 -12.93
C VAL A 179 -0.39 -7.42 -11.94
N TYR A 180 0.32 -8.43 -11.45
CA TYR A 180 1.54 -8.21 -10.69
C TYR A 180 2.56 -9.33 -10.84
N GLY A 181 3.84 -9.01 -10.68
CA GLY A 181 4.94 -9.97 -10.61
C GLY A 181 5.61 -9.93 -9.25
N LEU A 182 5.74 -11.09 -8.57
CA LEU A 182 6.36 -11.16 -7.26
C LEU A 182 7.90 -11.05 -7.32
N PHE A 183 8.51 -11.58 -8.39
CA PHE A 183 9.95 -11.49 -8.62
C PHE A 183 10.23 -10.35 -9.59
N SER A 184 10.75 -9.25 -9.05
CA SER A 184 10.91 -8.00 -9.82
C SER A 184 12.21 -7.91 -10.61
N ASP A 185 13.19 -8.75 -10.31
CA ASP A 185 14.58 -8.67 -10.76
C ASP A 185 15.02 -9.79 -11.73
N VAL A 186 14.09 -10.64 -12.18
CA VAL A 186 14.35 -11.76 -13.09
C VAL A 186 13.70 -11.54 -14.46
N PRO A 187 14.33 -11.96 -15.58
CA PRO A 187 13.77 -11.78 -16.90
C PRO A 187 12.49 -12.61 -17.10
N GLY A 188 11.55 -12.09 -17.89
CA GLY A 188 10.30 -12.79 -18.24
C GLY A 188 10.48 -13.90 -19.30
N ASP A 189 9.40 -14.64 -19.52
CA ASP A 189 9.34 -15.80 -20.42
C ASP A 189 9.12 -15.40 -21.87
N PHE A 190 8.41 -14.30 -22.12
CA PHE A 190 8.27 -13.68 -23.44
C PHE A 190 9.14 -12.43 -23.54
N ILE A 191 8.98 -11.48 -22.62
CA ILE A 191 9.79 -10.28 -22.50
C ILE A 191 11.06 -10.60 -21.70
N LYS A 192 12.23 -10.47 -22.35
CA LYS A 192 13.54 -10.85 -21.77
C LYS A 192 14.15 -9.80 -20.84
N LYS A 193 13.31 -9.15 -20.03
CA LYS A 193 13.69 -8.12 -19.06
C LYS A 193 13.04 -8.37 -17.70
N PRO A 194 13.64 -7.91 -16.60
CA PRO A 194 12.96 -7.79 -15.31
C PRO A 194 11.68 -6.95 -15.44
N ILE A 195 10.63 -7.30 -14.70
CA ILE A 195 9.34 -6.56 -14.76
C ILE A 195 9.56 -5.07 -14.43
N ARG A 196 10.43 -4.76 -13.44
CA ARG A 196 10.79 -3.37 -13.06
C ARG A 196 11.45 -2.51 -14.13
N ASP A 197 11.94 -3.15 -15.19
CA ASP A 197 12.54 -2.49 -16.34
C ASP A 197 11.60 -2.49 -17.56
N CYS A 198 10.34 -2.94 -17.39
CA CYS A 198 9.34 -3.05 -18.45
C CYS A 198 8.39 -1.85 -18.47
N THR A 199 7.99 -1.44 -19.68
CA THR A 199 6.88 -0.52 -19.86
C THR A 199 5.54 -1.23 -19.62
N GLY A 200 4.45 -0.47 -19.49
CA GLY A 200 3.11 -1.05 -19.39
C GLY A 200 2.78 -1.97 -20.58
N LYS A 201 3.19 -1.59 -21.79
CA LYS A 201 2.97 -2.41 -22.99
C LYS A 201 3.74 -3.73 -22.94
N GLU A 202 4.99 -3.73 -22.48
CA GLU A 202 5.77 -4.95 -22.31
C GLU A 202 5.19 -5.88 -21.24
N ILE A 203 4.77 -5.35 -20.09
CA ILE A 203 4.08 -6.14 -19.05
C ILE A 203 2.79 -6.76 -19.61
N THR A 204 2.04 -5.99 -20.42
CA THR A 204 0.83 -6.48 -21.09
C THR A 204 1.17 -7.66 -22.01
N LYS A 205 2.24 -7.57 -22.81
CA LYS A 205 2.66 -8.66 -23.72
C LYS A 205 3.06 -9.93 -22.97
N GLU A 206 3.82 -9.82 -21.88
CA GLU A 206 4.17 -10.97 -21.03
C GLU A 206 2.90 -11.61 -20.44
N TRP A 207 1.96 -10.81 -19.95
CA TRP A 207 0.69 -11.31 -19.44
C TRP A 207 -0.15 -12.02 -20.53
N LEU A 208 -0.24 -11.43 -21.73
CA LEU A 208 -0.97 -12.03 -22.86
C LEU A 208 -0.37 -13.39 -23.26
N TYR A 209 0.95 -13.52 -23.23
CA TYR A 209 1.64 -14.79 -23.44
C TYR A 209 1.18 -15.85 -22.42
N HIS A 210 1.16 -15.53 -21.13
CA HIS A 210 0.78 -16.46 -20.06
C HIS A 210 -0.72 -16.82 -20.00
N ILE A 211 -1.58 -16.07 -20.69
CA ILE A 211 -3.00 -16.45 -20.87
C ILE A 211 -3.26 -17.21 -22.18
N GLY A 212 -2.20 -17.55 -22.94
CA GLY A 212 -2.28 -18.41 -24.12
C GLY A 212 -2.68 -17.69 -25.40
N VAL A 213 -2.47 -16.37 -25.50
CA VAL A 213 -2.60 -15.65 -26.78
C VAL A 213 -1.54 -16.18 -27.75
N PRO A 214 -1.88 -16.48 -29.02
CA PRO A 214 -0.89 -16.85 -30.02
C PRO A 214 0.19 -15.77 -30.18
N VAL A 215 1.45 -16.18 -30.22
CA VAL A 215 2.60 -15.24 -30.21
C VAL A 215 2.51 -14.16 -31.29
N TYR A 216 1.98 -14.51 -32.47
CA TYR A 216 1.83 -13.57 -33.59
C TYR A 216 0.71 -12.53 -33.41
N ASP A 217 -0.21 -12.73 -32.46
CA ASP A 217 -1.31 -11.80 -32.14
C ASP A 217 -0.99 -10.91 -30.93
N ILE A 218 0.05 -11.24 -30.14
CA ILE A 218 0.36 -10.56 -28.86
C ILE A 218 0.60 -9.06 -29.06
N ASP A 219 1.38 -8.68 -30.09
CA ASP A 219 1.70 -7.27 -30.33
C ASP A 219 0.42 -6.47 -30.65
N GLU A 220 -0.41 -6.96 -31.57
CA GLU A 220 -1.67 -6.29 -31.93
C GLU A 220 -2.64 -6.18 -30.74
N LEU A 221 -2.77 -7.24 -29.95
CA LEU A 221 -3.66 -7.23 -28.79
C LEU A 221 -3.13 -6.33 -27.66
N ALA A 222 -1.82 -6.24 -27.48
CA ALA A 222 -1.25 -5.30 -26.52
C ALA A 222 -1.53 -3.84 -26.92
N GLU A 223 -1.54 -3.50 -28.22
CA GLU A 223 -1.93 -2.17 -28.73
C GLU A 223 -3.41 -1.85 -28.49
N SER A 224 -4.27 -2.86 -28.30
CA SER A 224 -5.69 -2.66 -27.95
C SER A 224 -5.93 -2.35 -26.47
N CYS A 225 -4.87 -2.33 -25.67
CA CYS A 225 -4.90 -2.07 -24.24
C CYS A 225 -4.13 -0.78 -23.90
N THR A 226 -4.45 -0.17 -22.77
CA THR A 226 -3.57 0.79 -22.09
C THR A 226 -3.09 0.19 -20.78
N ALA A 227 -1.88 0.53 -20.35
CA ALA A 227 -1.28 -0.06 -19.18
C ALA A 227 -0.54 0.98 -18.33
N VAL A 228 -0.82 0.95 -17.02
CA VAL A 228 -0.15 1.82 -16.03
C VAL A 228 0.61 0.93 -15.04
N PRO A 229 1.93 0.76 -15.24
CA PRO A 229 2.79 0.11 -14.26
C PRO A 229 3.00 1.00 -13.03
N VAL A 230 3.12 0.39 -11.87
CA VAL A 230 3.48 1.05 -10.61
C VAL A 230 4.47 0.20 -9.84
N MET A 231 5.67 0.74 -9.68
CA MET A 231 6.74 0.13 -8.92
C MET A 231 6.71 0.66 -7.49
N MET A 232 6.56 -0.23 -6.52
CA MET A 232 6.41 0.13 -5.11
C MET A 232 7.58 -0.45 -4.31
N PRO A 233 8.46 0.38 -3.74
CA PRO A 233 9.68 -0.08 -3.07
C PRO A 233 9.47 -0.73 -1.70
N PHE A 234 8.32 -0.49 -1.06
CA PHE A 234 8.04 -0.89 0.32
C PHE A 234 6.75 -1.72 0.44
N ILE A 235 6.19 -2.19 -0.67
CA ILE A 235 4.87 -2.84 -0.69
C ILE A 235 4.82 -4.15 0.11
N THR A 236 5.96 -4.79 0.35
CA THR A 236 6.09 -5.97 1.23
C THR A 236 6.87 -5.68 2.51
N SER A 237 7.13 -4.41 2.84
CA SER A 237 7.91 -4.00 4.01
C SER A 237 7.39 -4.55 5.33
N GLN A 238 6.07 -4.61 5.53
CA GLN A 238 5.41 -5.18 6.72
C GLN A 238 5.69 -6.68 6.95
N PHE A 239 6.13 -7.39 5.90
CA PHE A 239 6.51 -8.80 5.97
C PHE A 239 8.01 -9.02 6.18
N MET A 240 8.80 -7.94 6.23
CA MET A 240 10.23 -8.05 6.51
C MET A 240 10.48 -8.77 7.85
N PRO A 241 11.54 -9.61 7.94
CA PRO A 241 11.89 -10.27 9.18
C PRO A 241 12.03 -9.28 10.33
N ARG A 242 11.29 -9.51 11.41
CA ARG A 242 11.23 -8.63 12.57
C ARG A 242 11.33 -9.42 13.88
N ALA A 243 11.66 -8.73 14.95
CA ALA A 243 11.61 -9.19 16.32
C ALA A 243 10.58 -8.39 17.14
N THR A 244 10.18 -8.92 18.29
CA THR A 244 9.36 -8.17 19.26
C THR A 244 10.03 -6.84 19.60
N GLY A 245 9.24 -5.76 19.58
CA GLY A 245 9.71 -4.39 19.80
C GLY A 245 10.25 -3.69 18.55
N ASP A 246 10.32 -4.33 17.38
CA ASP A 246 10.58 -3.61 16.12
C ASP A 246 9.39 -2.75 15.71
N ARG A 247 8.17 -3.13 16.13
CA ARG A 247 6.95 -2.33 16.02
C ARG A 247 6.61 -1.71 17.38
N PRO A 248 6.19 -0.43 17.45
CA PRO A 248 5.62 0.13 18.67
C PRO A 248 4.26 -0.49 18.95
N TYR A 249 3.88 -0.61 20.22
CA TYR A 249 2.49 -0.90 20.58
C TYR A 249 1.56 0.22 20.11
N VAL A 250 0.31 -0.12 19.79
CA VAL A 250 -0.74 0.85 19.41
C VAL A 250 -0.80 1.98 20.43
N VAL A 251 -0.84 1.65 21.72
CA VAL A 251 -0.63 2.61 22.80
C VAL A 251 0.60 2.18 23.59
N PRO A 252 1.76 2.86 23.42
CA PRO A 252 2.95 2.55 24.19
C PRO A 252 2.71 2.69 25.69
N LYS A 253 3.45 1.93 26.49
CA LYS A 253 3.35 1.98 27.95
C LYS A 253 3.57 3.41 28.45
N ASN A 254 2.67 3.88 29.31
CA ASN A 254 2.66 5.23 29.89
C ASN A 254 2.44 6.36 28.86
N SER A 255 1.98 6.06 27.65
CA SER A 255 1.48 7.09 26.72
C SER A 255 0.25 7.77 27.30
N VAL A 256 0.18 9.10 27.18
CA VAL A 256 -0.93 9.91 27.68
C VAL A 256 -1.88 10.32 26.56
N ASN A 257 -1.35 10.86 25.46
CA ASN A 257 -2.14 11.54 24.43
C ASN A 257 -1.80 11.08 23.00
N PHE A 258 -1.10 9.96 22.81
CA PHE A 258 -0.75 9.51 21.47
C PHE A 258 -0.78 7.99 21.28
N ALA A 259 -0.97 7.60 20.02
CA ALA A 259 -1.03 6.21 19.59
C ALA A 259 -0.41 5.99 18.20
N PHE A 260 0.06 4.78 17.94
CA PHE A 260 0.54 4.30 16.64
C PHE A 260 -0.51 3.43 15.96
N LEU A 261 -0.68 3.62 14.66
CA LEU A 261 -1.74 3.00 13.86
C LEU A 261 -1.18 2.22 12.67
N GLY A 262 -1.97 1.27 12.18
CA GLY A 262 -1.75 0.62 10.91
C GLY A 262 -0.78 -0.54 10.97
N GLN A 263 -0.26 -0.92 9.81
CA GLN A 263 0.38 -2.23 9.59
C GLN A 263 1.72 -2.40 10.31
N PHE A 264 2.30 -1.29 10.79
CA PHE A 264 3.57 -1.28 11.49
C PHE A 264 3.43 -1.00 12.99
N ALA A 265 2.21 -1.02 13.54
CA ALA A 265 1.95 -1.03 14.97
C ALA A 265 1.72 -2.48 15.48
N GLU A 266 2.00 -2.70 16.75
CA GLU A 266 1.76 -3.96 17.47
C GLU A 266 0.47 -3.81 18.31
N THR A 267 -0.49 -4.72 18.14
CA THR A 267 -1.76 -4.68 18.86
C THR A 267 -1.56 -4.89 20.37
N LEU A 268 -2.54 -4.45 21.17
CA LEU A 268 -2.44 -4.52 22.62
C LEU A 268 -2.74 -5.91 23.20
N ASP A 269 -3.64 -6.67 22.55
CA ASP A 269 -4.03 -8.02 22.95
C ASP A 269 -3.29 -9.07 22.10
N ASP A 270 -2.77 -10.11 22.78
CA ASP A 270 -1.97 -11.22 22.24
C ASP A 270 -1.16 -10.86 20.97
N PRO A 271 -0.05 -10.10 21.10
CA PRO A 271 0.76 -9.62 19.99
C PRO A 271 1.17 -10.75 19.04
N GLY A 272 0.50 -10.85 17.90
CA GLY A 272 0.68 -11.95 16.93
C GLY A 272 -0.61 -12.67 16.50
N ARG A 273 -1.75 -12.41 17.16
CA ARG A 273 -3.03 -13.02 16.78
C ARG A 273 -3.62 -12.47 15.49
N ASP A 274 -3.42 -11.18 15.23
CA ASP A 274 -3.92 -10.51 14.03
C ASP A 274 -2.83 -10.39 12.94
N THR A 275 -3.27 -10.19 11.69
CA THR A 275 -2.44 -10.25 10.49
C THR A 275 -2.40 -8.91 9.77
N VAL A 276 -1.18 -8.40 9.58
CA VAL A 276 -0.92 -7.19 8.79
C VAL A 276 -1.21 -7.43 7.30
N PHE A 277 -1.18 -6.36 6.50
CA PHE A 277 -1.58 -6.36 5.09
C PHE A 277 -3.07 -6.62 4.88
N THR A 278 -3.87 -6.26 5.88
CA THR A 278 -5.34 -6.37 5.85
C THR A 278 -5.97 -5.02 6.23
N ILE A 279 -7.12 -4.71 5.65
CA ILE A 279 -7.90 -3.54 6.06
C ILE A 279 -8.34 -3.69 7.52
N GLU A 280 -8.59 -4.93 7.97
CA GLU A 280 -8.94 -5.28 9.34
C GLU A 280 -7.91 -4.77 10.34
N TYR A 281 -6.62 -5.05 10.14
CA TYR A 281 -5.57 -4.62 11.07
C TYR A 281 -5.50 -3.09 11.22
N SER A 282 -5.71 -2.34 10.13
CA SER A 282 -5.82 -0.88 10.18
C SER A 282 -7.05 -0.43 10.98
N GLY A 283 -8.19 -1.12 10.84
CA GLY A 283 -9.39 -0.86 11.63
C GLY A 283 -9.21 -1.18 13.11
N ARG A 284 -8.62 -2.34 13.43
CA ARG A 284 -8.32 -2.78 14.80
C ARG A 284 -7.42 -1.79 15.52
N THR A 285 -6.27 -1.46 14.93
CA THR A 285 -5.31 -0.54 15.55
C THR A 285 -5.92 0.85 15.79
N ALA A 286 -6.74 1.37 14.86
CA ALA A 286 -7.48 2.61 15.05
C ALA A 286 -8.50 2.51 16.20
N MET A 287 -9.23 1.39 16.28
CA MET A 287 -10.22 1.15 17.33
C MET A 287 -9.57 1.03 18.71
N GLU A 288 -8.51 0.22 18.84
CA GLU A 288 -7.73 0.06 20.08
C GLU A 288 -7.19 1.41 20.57
N ALA A 289 -6.59 2.20 19.67
CA ALA A 289 -6.04 3.51 20.00
C ALA A 289 -7.09 4.46 20.58
N VAL A 290 -8.22 4.61 19.88
CA VAL A 290 -9.31 5.50 20.33
C VAL A 290 -9.91 5.00 21.63
N TYR A 291 -10.11 3.68 21.77
CA TYR A 291 -10.72 3.12 22.97
C TYR A 291 -9.87 3.35 24.21
N VAL A 292 -8.57 3.15 24.12
CA VAL A 292 -7.66 3.34 25.24
C VAL A 292 -7.50 4.81 25.58
N LEU A 293 -7.21 5.69 24.61
CA LEU A 293 -6.96 7.11 24.90
C LEU A 293 -8.23 7.84 25.37
N ALA A 294 -9.39 7.53 24.78
CA ALA A 294 -10.65 8.17 25.17
C ALA A 294 -11.38 7.48 26.33
N GLY A 295 -10.80 6.42 26.92
CA GLY A 295 -11.39 5.70 28.06
C GLY A 295 -12.73 5.03 27.73
N VAL A 296 -12.88 4.46 26.53
CA VAL A 296 -14.11 3.77 26.13
C VAL A 296 -14.20 2.44 26.87
N GLU A 297 -15.16 2.31 27.78
CA GLU A 297 -15.39 1.09 28.59
C GLU A 297 -16.17 0.00 27.82
N LYS A 298 -15.65 -0.41 26.66
CA LYS A 298 -16.22 -1.49 25.84
C LYS A 298 -15.11 -2.37 25.27
N GLY A 299 -15.34 -3.68 25.22
CA GLY A 299 -14.39 -4.60 24.60
C GLY A 299 -14.21 -4.34 23.10
N VAL A 300 -12.96 -4.42 22.64
CA VAL A 300 -12.61 -4.47 21.21
C VAL A 300 -12.77 -5.92 20.74
N PRO A 301 -13.48 -6.18 19.63
CA PRO A 301 -13.76 -7.52 19.13
C PRO A 301 -12.52 -8.27 18.61
#